data_AF-A0A8J7CRS7-F1
#
_entry.id   AF-A0A8J7CRS7-F1
#
_cell.length_a   1.000
_cell.length_b   1.000
_cell.length_c   1.000
_cell.angle_alpha   90.00
_cell.angle_beta   90.00
_cell.angle_gamma   90.00
#
_symmetry.space_group_name_H-M   'P 1'
#
loop_
_entity.id
_entity.type
_entity.pdbx_description
1 polymer ?
#
loop_
_entity_poly.entity_id
_entity_poly.type
_entity_poly.pdbx_seq_one_letter_code
_entity_poly.pdbx_strand_id
1 'polypeptide(L)' 'MKLNATPLSMINPSTDALLKQTHSRYALVVLAAKRARELLSGAACHVEDHGNKFVTNAMEEINEGKITYTIKE' A
#
# COMPACT_ATOMS: atom_id res chain seq x y z
N MET A 1 16.77 -19.87 13.20
CA MET A 1 16.92 -18.80 12.19
C MET A 1 15.62 -18.71 11.41
N LYS A 2 14.86 -17.62 11.57
CA LYS A 2 13.63 -17.40 10.79
C LYS A 2 14.06 -17.05 9.37
N LEU A 3 13.73 -17.92 8.42
CA LEU A 3 13.87 -17.65 7.00
C LEU A 3 12.89 -16.51 6.70
N ASN A 4 13.41 -15.30 6.52
CA ASN A 4 12.65 -14.20 5.94
C ASN A 4 12.41 -14.59 4.47
N ALA A 5 11.32 -15.32 4.24
CA ALA A 5 10.83 -15.59 2.91
C ALA A 5 10.35 -14.26 2.32
N THR A 6 11.26 -13.50 1.72
CA THR A 6 10.93 -12.50 0.72
C THR A 6 10.36 -13.28 -0.47
N PRO A 7 9.05 -13.24 -0.74
CA PRO A 7 8.54 -13.89 -1.94
C PRO A 7 9.13 -13.14 -3.15
N LEU A 8 9.83 -13.85 -4.02
CA LEU A 8 10.25 -13.42 -5.36
C LEU A 8 9.01 -13.31 -6.29
N SER A 9 8.03 -12.53 -5.85
CA SER A 9 6.77 -12.26 -6.51
C SER A 9 6.79 -10.79 -6.93
N MET A 10 6.41 -10.50 -8.17
CA MET A 10 6.18 -9.13 -8.67
C MET A 10 5.05 -8.39 -7.92
N ILE A 11 4.49 -9.02 -6.88
CA ILE A 11 3.36 -8.62 -6.08
C ILE A 11 3.83 -8.68 -4.61
N ASN A 12 4.59 -7.67 -4.20
CA ASN A 12 4.91 -7.39 -2.81
C ASN A 12 4.45 -5.96 -2.55
N PRO A 13 3.54 -5.70 -1.59
CA PRO A 13 2.96 -6.60 -0.59
C PRO A 13 1.92 -7.61 -1.11
N SER A 14 1.81 -8.76 -0.45
CA SER A 14 0.80 -9.79 -0.73
C SER A 14 -0.62 -9.25 -0.55
N THR A 15 -1.51 -9.53 -1.50
CA THR A 15 -2.91 -9.06 -1.48
C THR A 15 -3.68 -9.47 -0.22
N ASP A 16 -3.37 -10.64 0.35
CA ASP A 16 -3.93 -11.12 1.62
C ASP A 16 -3.56 -10.22 2.82
N ALA A 17 -2.32 -9.71 2.84
CA ALA A 17 -1.85 -8.83 3.91
C ALA A 17 -2.54 -7.46 3.83
N LEU A 18 -2.73 -6.93 2.62
CA LEU A 18 -3.50 -5.71 2.38
C LEU A 18 -4.97 -5.87 2.76
N LEU A 19 -5.57 -7.03 2.45
CA LEU A 19 -6.95 -7.36 2.80
C LEU A 19 -7.21 -7.43 4.31
N LYS A 20 -6.19 -7.74 5.13
CA LYS A 20 -6.31 -7.65 6.59
C LYS A 20 -6.43 -6.22 7.09
N GLN A 21 -5.84 -5.27 6.37
CA GLN A 21 -5.93 -3.83 6.67
C GLN A 21 -7.18 -3.19 6.08
N THR A 22 -7.62 -3.67 4.91
CA THR A 22 -8.79 -3.15 4.21
C THR A 22 -9.85 -4.25 4.05
N HIS A 23 -10.97 -4.12 4.73
CA HIS A 23 -12.10 -5.08 4.69
C HIS A 23 -12.74 -5.30 3.30
N SER A 24 -12.34 -4.55 2.26
CA SER A 24 -12.84 -4.70 0.89
C SER A 24 -11.76 -4.47 -0.15
N ARG A 25 -11.68 -5.39 -1.14
CA ARG A 25 -10.78 -5.28 -2.30
C ARG A 25 -11.02 -3.99 -3.10
N TYR A 26 -12.28 -3.57 -3.23
CA TYR A 26 -12.63 -2.35 -3.95
C TYR A 26 -12.16 -1.10 -3.21
N ALA A 27 -12.32 -1.09 -1.88
CA ALA A 27 -11.82 0.00 -1.05
C ALA A 27 -10.29 0.10 -1.13
N LEU A 28 -9.59 -1.03 -1.11
CA LEU A 28 -8.13 -1.09 -1.28
C LEU A 28 -7.66 -0.43 -2.59
N VAL A 29 -8.29 -0.80 -3.71
CA VAL A 29 -7.93 -0.26 -5.03
C VAL A 29 -8.19 1.25 -5.10
N VAL A 30 -9.34 1.71 -4.59
CA VAL A 30 -9.68 3.13 -4.56
C VAL A 30 -8.73 3.92 -3.65
N LEU A 31 -8.41 3.37 -2.47
CA LEU A 31 -7.48 3.97 -1.51
C LEU A 31 -6.08 4.12 -2.12
N ALA A 32 -5.54 3.04 -2.67
CA ALA A 32 -4.22 3.06 -3.31
C ALA A 32 -4.17 4.01 -4.51
N ALA A 33 -5.22 4.06 -5.33
CA ALA A 33 -5.29 4.97 -6.48
C ALA A 33 -5.42 6.45 -6.07
N LYS A 34 -6.14 6.75 -4.99
CA LYS A 34 -6.18 8.11 -4.42
C LYS A 34 -4.81 8.49 -3.87
N ARG A 35 -4.21 7.62 -3.05
CA ARG A 35 -2.91 7.89 -2.44
C ARG A 35 -1.79 8.04 -3.47
N ALA A 36 -1.76 7.20 -4.50
CA ALA A 36 -0.77 7.32 -5.57
C ALA A 36 -0.84 8.68 -6.29
N ARG A 37 -2.05 9.27 -6.41
CA ARG A 37 -2.22 10.63 -6.97
C ARG A 37 -1.71 11.72 -6.05
N GLU A 38 -1.84 11.55 -4.73
CA GLU A 38 -1.26 12.47 -3.75
C GLU A 38 0.27 12.45 -3.83
N LEU A 39 0.87 11.26 -3.88
CA LEU A 39 2.33 11.10 -4.05
C LEU A 39 2.81 11.73 -5.36
N LEU A 40 2.07 11.53 -6.46
CA LEU A 40 2.35 12.18 -7.75
C LEU A 40 2.25 13.71 -7.67
N SER A 41 1.36 14.23 -6.81
CA SER A 41 1.18 15.68 -6.59
C SER A 41 2.26 16.29 -5.69
N GLY A 42 3.25 15.49 -5.25
CA GLY A 42 4.35 15.93 -4.39
C GLY A 42 4.10 15.72 -2.89
N ALA A 43 3.10 14.92 -2.51
CA ALA A 43 2.90 14.55 -1.11
C ALA A 43 4.10 13.73 -0.58
N ALA A 44 4.41 13.90 0.70
CA ALA A 44 5.47 13.14 1.35
C ALA A 44 5.12 11.64 1.38
N CYS A 45 6.03 10.83 0.86
CA CYS A 45 6.01 9.39 1.02
C CYS A 45 6.41 9.04 2.45
N HIS A 46 5.60 8.22 3.12
CA HIS A 46 5.88 7.79 4.49
C HIS A 46 6.62 6.46 4.56
N VAL A 47 6.92 5.82 3.43
CA VAL A 47 7.73 4.60 3.31
C VAL A 47 9.05 4.90 2.60
N GLU A 48 10.02 3.99 2.74
CA GLU A 48 11.31 4.09 2.06
C GLU A 48 11.11 4.05 0.55
N ASP A 49 11.32 5.19 -0.11
CA ASP A 49 11.20 5.29 -1.55
C ASP A 49 12.43 4.67 -2.22
N HIS A 50 12.28 3.42 -2.65
CA HIS A 50 13.30 2.68 -3.38
C HIS A 50 13.33 3.04 -4.90
N GLY A 51 12.79 4.20 -5.29
CA GLY A 51 12.56 4.56 -6.69
C GLY A 51 11.41 3.77 -7.31
N ASN A 52 10.49 3.32 -6.47
CA ASN A 52 9.34 2.51 -6.87
C ASN A 52 8.21 3.39 -7.44
N LYS A 53 7.32 2.79 -8.22
CA LYS A 53 6.15 3.50 -8.76
C LYS A 53 5.28 4.00 -7.60
N PHE A 54 4.64 5.16 -7.76
CA PHE A 54 3.74 5.73 -6.73
C PHE A 54 2.67 4.76 -6.21
N VAL A 55 2.18 3.85 -7.07
CA VAL A 55 1.21 2.82 -6.69
C VAL A 55 1.82 1.78 -5.73
N THR A 56 3.08 1.42 -5.93
CA THR A 56 3.80 0.49 -5.05
C THR A 56 4.00 1.12 -3.68
N ASN A 57 4.48 2.37 -3.63
CA ASN A 57 4.68 3.09 -2.36
C ASN A 57 3.34 3.27 -1.62
N ALA A 58 2.24 3.57 -2.33
CA ALA A 58 0.91 3.65 -1.74
C ALA A 58 0.44 2.30 -1.14
N MET A 59 0.73 1.17 -1.81
CA MET A 59 0.40 -0.16 -1.29
C MET A 59 1.25 -0.51 -0.07
N GLU A 60 2.53 -0.12 -0.04
CA GLU A 60 3.40 -0.32 1.12
C GLU A 60 2.92 0.51 2.32
N GLU A 61 2.54 1.79 2.12
CA GLU A 61 1.96 2.64 3.17
C GLU A 61 0.67 2.03 3.75
N ILE A 62 -0.17 1.45 2.90
CA ILE A 62 -1.38 0.74 3.34
C ILE A 62 -0.99 -0.55 4.08
N ASN A 63 0.00 -1.29 3.62
CA ASN A 63 0.45 -2.53 4.28
C ASN A 63 1.11 -2.29 5.64
N GLU A 64 1.75 -1.13 5.84
CA GLU A 64 2.30 -0.71 7.13
C GLU A 64 1.25 -0.06 8.05
N GLY A 65 0.03 0.19 7.56
CA GLY A 65 -1.04 0.84 8.33
C GLY A 65 -0.80 2.33 8.58
N LYS A 66 0.07 2.95 7.78
CA LYS A 66 0.31 4.41 7.81
C LYS A 66 -0.86 5.19 7.21
N ILE A 67 -1.67 4.52 6.39
CA ILE A 67 -2.83 5.10 5.71
C ILE A 67 -4.05 4.22 5.93
N THR A 68 -5.11 4.83 6.41
CA THR A 68 -6.42 4.20 6.62
C THR A 68 -7.50 4.99 5.89
N TYR A 69 -8.67 4.38 5.74
CA TYR A 69 -9.82 5.04 5.12
C TYR A 69 -10.99 5.05 6.10
N THR A 70 -11.81 6.08 6.00
CA THR A 70 -13.09 6.17 6.71
C THR A 70 -14.17 6.40 5.68
N ILE A 71 -15.20 5.58 5.71
CA ILE A 71 -16.43 5.83 4.95
C ILE A 71 -17.22 6.83 5.79
N LYS A 72 -17.39 8.04 5.28
CA LYS A 72 -18.35 8.98 5.86
C LYS A 72 -19.74 8.54 5.40
N GLU A 73 -20.61 8.25 6.36
CA GLU A 73 -22.06 8.14 6.12
C GLU A 73 -22.67 9.51 5.84
#